data_AF-A0A2E7D953-F1
#
_entry.id   AF-A0A2E7D953-F1
#
_cell.length_a   1.000
_cell.length_b   1.000
_cell.length_c   1.000
_cell.angle_alpha   90.00
_cell.angle_beta   90.00
_cell.angle_gamma   90.00
#
_symmetry.space_group_name_H-M   'P 1'
#
loop_
_entity.id
_entity.type
_entity.pdbx_description
1 polymer ?
#
loop_
_entity_poly.entity_id
_entity_poly.type
_entity_poly.pdbx_seq_one_letter_code
_entity_poly.pdbx_strand_id
1 'polypeptide(L)'
;MSDSSMNANAVDKSVVFDDELESIKLRRQRAGLDVPKDADEARETLTGLALSGGGIRSASFNLGLLQALHRFNVLRLFDYMSIVSGGGYIGSYLSSLAPIKTSGDAWTQAQRAKTRQRCQPDENSGRHAKRSGHIHLACYHNPHVVHR
;
A
#
# COMPACT_ATOMS: atom_id res chain seq x y z
N MET A 1 37.97 -18.51 -24.10
CA MET A 1 36.69 -17.99 -24.62
C MET A 1 35.67 -18.01 -23.51
N SER A 2 35.31 -16.85 -23.01
CA SER A 2 34.39 -16.57 -21.92
C SER A 2 32.93 -16.72 -22.38
N ASP A 3 32.17 -17.59 -21.74
CA ASP A 3 30.71 -17.64 -21.89
C ASP A 3 30.07 -17.14 -20.59
N SER A 4 29.99 -15.81 -20.48
CA SER A 4 29.26 -15.12 -19.43
C SER A 4 27.83 -14.91 -19.91
N SER A 5 26.96 -15.87 -19.61
CA SER A 5 25.52 -15.76 -19.76
C SER A 5 24.98 -14.67 -18.82
N MET A 6 24.97 -13.43 -19.29
CA MET A 6 24.29 -12.32 -18.63
C MET A 6 22.79 -12.63 -18.58
N ASN A 7 22.28 -12.75 -17.35
CA ASN A 7 20.88 -12.99 -17.07
C ASN A 7 20.03 -11.83 -17.62
N ALA A 8 19.28 -12.08 -18.70
CA ALA A 8 18.44 -11.09 -19.40
C ALA A 8 17.30 -10.48 -18.56
N ASN A 9 17.17 -10.87 -17.29
CA ASN A 9 16.20 -10.34 -16.33
C ASN A 9 16.84 -9.56 -15.16
N ALA A 10 18.14 -9.27 -15.21
CA ALA A 10 18.78 -8.44 -14.20
C ALA A 10 18.31 -6.97 -14.38
N VAL A 11 17.29 -6.57 -13.62
CA VAL A 11 16.87 -5.18 -13.54
C VAL A 11 18.00 -4.39 -12.88
N ASP A 12 18.48 -3.37 -13.56
CA ASP A 12 19.55 -2.54 -13.04
C ASP A 12 19.07 -1.69 -11.86
N LYS A 13 19.89 -1.61 -10.81
CA LYS A 13 19.51 -0.91 -9.57
C LYS A 13 19.36 0.59 -9.77
N SER A 14 20.10 1.18 -10.71
CA SER A 14 19.99 2.62 -10.96
C SER A 14 18.63 2.96 -11.56
N VAL A 15 18.15 2.15 -12.51
CA VAL A 15 16.82 2.28 -13.12
C VAL A 15 15.71 2.20 -12.05
N VAL A 16 15.78 1.23 -11.13
CA VAL A 16 14.78 1.11 -10.05
C VAL A 16 14.79 2.33 -9.13
N PHE A 17 15.99 2.83 -8.80
CA PHE A 17 16.12 3.98 -7.92
C PHE A 17 15.58 5.27 -8.57
N ASP A 18 15.79 5.45 -9.87
CA ASP A 18 15.28 6.61 -10.60
C ASP A 18 13.74 6.62 -10.66
N ASP A 19 13.11 5.48 -10.97
CA ASP A 19 11.65 5.34 -10.97
C ASP A 19 11.05 5.59 -9.58
N GLU A 20 11.72 5.07 -8.54
CA GLU A 20 11.33 5.28 -7.16
C GLU A 20 11.44 6.74 -6.73
N LEU A 21 12.53 7.41 -7.11
CA LEU A 21 12.77 8.80 -6.81
C LEU A 21 11.67 9.70 -7.41
N GLU A 22 11.21 9.41 -8.63
CA GLU A 22 10.09 10.13 -9.25
C GLU A 22 8.78 9.95 -8.45
N SER A 23 8.51 8.75 -7.95
CA SER A 23 7.36 8.50 -7.06
C SER A 23 7.47 9.31 -5.76
N ILE A 24 8.66 9.38 -5.18
CA ILE A 24 8.95 10.14 -3.96
C ILE A 24 8.79 11.64 -4.18
N LYS A 25 9.34 12.18 -5.29
CA LYS A 25 9.19 13.59 -5.65
C LYS A 25 7.72 13.98 -5.77
N LEU A 26 6.93 13.20 -6.50
CA LEU A 26 5.49 13.43 -6.66
C LEU A 26 4.75 13.41 -5.31
N ARG A 27 5.09 12.46 -4.44
CA ARG A 27 4.51 12.35 -3.10
C ARG A 27 4.88 13.56 -2.23
N ARG A 28 6.15 13.97 -2.21
CA ARG A 28 6.63 15.14 -1.46
C ARG A 28 5.97 16.43 -1.93
N GLN A 29 5.81 16.62 -3.24
CA GLN A 29 5.06 17.74 -3.83
C GLN A 29 3.61 17.80 -3.30
N ARG A 30 2.89 16.67 -3.37
CA ARG A 30 1.50 16.58 -2.86
C ARG A 30 1.41 16.82 -1.36
N ALA A 31 2.45 16.42 -0.63
CA ALA A 31 2.56 16.64 0.80
C ALA A 31 3.05 18.05 1.15
N GLY A 32 3.42 18.92 0.21
CA GLY A 32 3.99 20.24 0.48
C GLY A 32 5.33 20.18 1.23
N LEU A 33 6.21 19.25 0.85
CA LEU A 33 7.55 19.05 1.42
C LEU A 33 8.62 19.38 0.38
N ASP A 34 9.84 19.64 0.84
CA ASP A 34 10.99 19.92 -0.02
C ASP A 34 11.30 18.73 -0.94
N VAL A 35 11.38 19.03 -2.23
CA VAL A 35 11.56 18.03 -3.30
C VAL A 35 13.03 18.00 -3.68
N PRO A 36 13.71 16.85 -3.59
CA PRO A 36 15.10 16.73 -4.01
C PRO A 36 15.24 17.04 -5.51
N LYS A 37 16.27 17.82 -5.86
CA LYS A 37 16.55 18.20 -7.26
C LYS A 37 17.17 17.04 -8.03
N ASP A 38 18.06 16.31 -7.39
CA ASP A 38 18.83 15.22 -7.97
C ASP A 38 18.93 14.02 -7.00
N ALA A 39 19.58 12.96 -7.49
CA ALA A 39 19.75 11.71 -6.74
C ALA A 39 20.65 11.87 -5.50
N ASP A 40 21.60 12.80 -5.52
CA ASP A 40 22.55 12.98 -4.42
C ASP A 40 21.88 13.75 -3.27
N GLU A 41 21.15 14.82 -3.57
CA GLU A 41 20.29 15.50 -2.58
C GLU A 41 19.21 14.57 -2.04
N ALA A 42 18.67 13.68 -2.87
CA ALA A 42 17.72 12.68 -2.41
C ALA A 42 18.36 11.77 -1.35
N ARG A 43 19.54 11.20 -1.61
CA ARG A 43 20.21 10.27 -0.67
C ARG A 43 20.45 10.88 0.72
N GLU A 44 20.70 12.18 0.80
CA GLU A 44 20.91 12.89 2.07
C GLU A 44 19.61 13.25 2.80
N THR A 45 18.49 13.33 2.08
CA THR A 45 17.22 13.84 2.64
C THR A 45 16.13 12.79 2.78
N LEU A 46 16.31 11.59 2.22
CA LEU A 46 15.35 10.49 2.30
C LEU A 46 15.22 9.98 3.73
N THR A 47 13.98 9.83 4.19
CA THR A 47 13.68 9.37 5.55
C THR A 47 12.93 8.04 5.52
N GLY A 48 13.39 7.06 6.30
CA GLY A 48 12.75 5.75 6.42
C GLY A 48 12.15 5.51 7.80
N LEU A 49 11.00 4.84 7.86
CA LEU A 49 10.39 4.32 9.08
C LEU A 49 10.52 2.79 9.11
N ALA A 50 11.26 2.26 10.09
CA ALA A 50 11.38 0.82 10.29
C ALA A 50 10.52 0.34 11.47
N LEU A 51 9.57 -0.56 11.20
CA LEU A 51 8.71 -1.18 12.21
C LEU A 51 9.14 -2.61 12.50
N SER A 52 9.51 -2.86 13.75
CA SER A 52 9.97 -4.17 14.21
C SER A 52 8.84 -5.23 14.24
N GLY A 53 9.26 -6.50 14.17
CA GLY A 53 8.41 -7.68 14.29
C GLY A 53 8.04 -8.00 15.73
N GLY A 54 7.48 -9.20 15.97
CA GLY A 54 7.01 -9.61 17.31
C GLY A 54 5.56 -10.11 17.38
N GLY A 55 4.95 -10.40 16.23
CA GLY A 55 3.59 -10.94 16.14
C GLY A 55 2.51 -9.91 16.42
N ILE A 56 1.36 -10.35 16.95
CA ILE A 56 0.18 -9.49 17.12
C ILE A 56 0.40 -8.35 18.13
N ARG A 57 1.25 -8.54 19.15
CA ARG A 57 1.53 -7.50 20.14
C ARG A 57 2.28 -6.33 19.54
N SER A 58 3.27 -6.60 18.69
CA SER A 58 4.00 -5.53 18.01
C SER A 58 3.13 -4.84 16.95
N ALA A 59 2.22 -5.59 16.29
CA ALA A 59 1.24 -5.00 15.38
C ALA A 59 0.36 -3.95 16.09
N SER A 60 -0.20 -4.26 17.26
CA SER A 60 -1.03 -3.32 18.02
C SER A 60 -0.25 -2.07 18.45
N PHE A 61 1.00 -2.23 18.91
CA PHE A 61 1.86 -1.10 19.25
C PHE A 61 2.15 -0.22 18.02
N ASN A 62 2.56 -0.84 16.92
CA ASN A 62 2.88 -0.16 15.66
C ASN A 62 1.65 0.59 15.10
N LEU A 63 0.45 0.04 15.25
CA LEU A 63 -0.78 0.75 14.89
C LEU A 63 -0.95 2.03 15.69
N GLY A 64 -0.79 1.96 17.02
CA GLY A 64 -0.87 3.13 17.90
C GLY A 64 0.19 4.18 17.57
N LEU A 65 1.43 3.74 17.28
CA LEU A 65 2.50 4.61 16.83
C LEU A 65 2.13 5.35 15.54
N LEU A 66 1.64 4.65 14.52
CA LEU A 66 1.24 5.27 13.26
C LEU A 66 0.04 6.21 13.42
N GLN A 67 -0.92 5.86 14.25
CA GLN A 67 -2.05 6.75 14.59
C GLN A 67 -1.55 8.04 15.24
N ALA A 68 -0.57 7.96 16.15
CA ALA A 68 0.04 9.14 16.74
C ALA A 68 0.82 9.97 15.70
N LEU A 69 1.66 9.32 14.89
CA LEU A 69 2.42 10.00 13.81
C LEU A 69 1.49 10.69 12.80
N HIS A 70 0.37 10.06 12.47
CA HIS A 70 -0.65 10.66 11.62
C HIS A 70 -1.31 11.87 12.30
N ARG A 71 -1.69 11.74 13.57
CA ARG A 71 -2.30 12.83 14.36
C ARG A 71 -1.40 14.07 14.45
N PHE A 72 -0.09 13.87 14.56
CA PHE A 72 0.88 14.97 14.58
C PHE A 72 1.34 15.42 13.18
N ASN A 73 0.73 14.89 12.11
CA ASN A 73 1.05 15.22 10.73
C ASN A 73 2.53 14.98 10.34
N VAL A 74 3.21 14.08 11.05
CA VAL A 74 4.62 13.71 10.82
C VAL A 74 4.75 12.45 9.95
N LEU A 75 3.69 11.63 9.86
CA LEU A 75 3.73 10.41 9.04
C LEU A 75 4.06 10.70 7.56
N ARG A 76 3.64 11.86 7.03
CA ARG A 76 3.92 12.29 5.65
C ARG A 76 5.39 12.59 5.36
N LEU A 77 6.22 12.71 6.40
CA LEU A 77 7.65 13.02 6.28
C LEU A 77 8.48 11.80 5.88
N PHE A 78 7.99 10.59 6.17
CA PHE A 78 8.68 9.35 5.81
C PHE A 78 8.46 9.02 4.32
N ASP A 79 9.54 8.73 3.60
CA ASP A 79 9.54 8.29 2.20
C ASP A 79 9.45 6.77 2.11
N TYR A 80 10.18 6.09 2.98
CA TYR A 80 10.27 4.65 3.02
C TYR A 80 9.63 4.09 4.27
N MET A 81 9.07 2.90 4.14
CA MET A 81 8.58 2.14 5.27
C MET A 81 9.05 0.70 5.15
N SER A 82 9.83 0.26 6.14
CA SER A 82 10.29 -1.13 6.26
C SER A 82 9.53 -1.81 7.38
N ILE A 83 8.93 -2.95 7.09
CA ILE A 83 8.14 -3.74 8.05
C ILE A 83 8.63 -5.18 8.04
N VAL A 84 8.72 -5.81 9.21
CA VAL A 84 9.13 -7.22 9.34
C VAL A 84 8.11 -8.04 10.11
N SER A 85 7.85 -9.28 9.66
CA SER A 85 6.98 -10.27 10.32
C SER A 85 5.63 -9.70 10.80
N GLY A 86 5.39 -9.59 12.12
CA GLY A 86 4.18 -9.03 12.71
C GLY A 86 3.84 -7.59 12.27
N GLY A 87 4.80 -6.81 11.76
CA GLY A 87 4.54 -5.54 11.08
C GLY A 87 3.78 -5.68 9.77
N GLY A 88 3.76 -6.87 9.16
CA GLY A 88 3.04 -7.19 7.94
C GLY A 88 1.54 -6.97 8.04
N TYR A 89 0.92 -7.21 9.21
CA TYR A 89 -0.49 -6.90 9.44
C TYR A 89 -0.79 -5.41 9.20
N ILE A 90 0.12 -4.54 9.64
CA ILE A 90 0.02 -3.10 9.50
C ILE A 90 0.32 -2.66 8.07
N GLY A 91 1.33 -3.27 7.43
CA GLY A 91 1.61 -3.06 6.01
C GLY A 91 0.42 -3.39 5.11
N SER A 92 -0.18 -4.57 5.30
CA SER A 92 -1.37 -4.98 4.53
C SER A 92 -2.55 -4.05 4.79
N TYR A 93 -2.75 -3.62 6.04
CA TYR A 93 -3.79 -2.64 6.38
C TYR A 93 -3.56 -1.29 5.69
N LEU A 94 -2.37 -0.70 5.81
CA LEU A 94 -2.02 0.57 5.14
C LEU A 94 -2.15 0.46 3.62
N SER A 95 -1.64 -0.61 3.02
CA SER A 95 -1.75 -0.84 1.57
C SER A 95 -3.19 -0.99 1.12
N SER A 96 -4.08 -1.54 1.96
CA SER A 96 -5.52 -1.62 1.64
C SER A 96 -6.23 -0.26 1.67
N LEU A 97 -5.70 0.68 2.45
CA LEU A 97 -6.21 2.05 2.56
C LEU A 97 -5.55 3.00 1.56
N ALA A 98 -4.37 2.65 1.06
CA ALA A 98 -3.68 3.43 0.07
C ALA A 98 -4.54 3.54 -1.18
N PRO A 99 -4.74 4.75 -1.75
CA PRO A 99 -5.48 4.90 -2.97
C PRO A 99 -4.79 4.08 -4.06
N ILE A 100 -5.53 3.12 -4.62
CA ILE A 100 -5.06 2.28 -5.71
C ILE A 100 -4.70 3.21 -6.87
N LYS A 101 -3.41 3.37 -7.16
CA LYS A 101 -2.97 3.84 -8.47
C LYS A 101 -3.44 2.78 -9.46
N THR A 102 -4.49 3.07 -10.23
CA THR A 102 -4.82 2.29 -11.42
C THR A 102 -3.77 2.59 -12.50
N SER A 103 -2.56 2.09 -12.32
CA SER A 103 -1.77 1.64 -13.46
C SER A 103 -2.52 0.47 -14.07
N GLY A 104 -2.57 0.39 -15.40
CA GLY A 104 -3.34 -0.60 -16.16
C GLY A 104 -2.83 -2.04 -16.02
N ASP A 105 -2.56 -2.49 -14.80
CA ASP A 105 -1.98 -3.79 -14.51
C ASP A 105 -3.08 -4.86 -14.62
N ALA A 106 -2.91 -5.75 -15.60
CA ALA A 106 -3.82 -6.86 -15.86
C ALA A 106 -4.09 -7.74 -14.62
N TRP A 107 -3.12 -7.82 -13.70
CA TRP A 107 -3.23 -8.52 -12.42
C TRP A 107 -4.27 -7.88 -11.49
N THR A 108 -4.31 -6.55 -11.41
CA THR A 108 -5.26 -5.80 -10.59
C THR A 108 -6.68 -5.92 -11.15
N GLN A 109 -6.82 -5.95 -12.48
CA GLN A 109 -8.11 -6.19 -13.13
C GLN A 109 -8.63 -7.62 -12.89
N ALA A 110 -7.75 -8.63 -12.97
CA ALA A 110 -8.10 -10.02 -12.72
C ALA A 110 -8.59 -10.27 -11.28
N GLN A 111 -7.98 -9.61 -10.29
CA GLN A 111 -8.44 -9.69 -8.90
C GLN A 111 -9.77 -8.95 -8.66
N ARG A 112 -10.00 -7.80 -9.32
CA ARG A 112 -11.30 -7.10 -9.27
C ARG A 112 -12.41 -7.86 -9.97
N ALA A 113 -12.12 -8.54 -11.09
CA ALA A 113 -13.09 -9.39 -11.78
C ALA A 113 -13.54 -10.56 -10.88
N LYS A 114 -12.60 -11.21 -10.19
CA LYS A 114 -12.91 -12.27 -9.21
C LYS A 114 -13.68 -11.76 -7.99
N THR A 115 -13.34 -10.56 -7.50
CA THR A 115 -14.04 -9.94 -6.36
C THR A 115 -15.45 -9.48 -6.75
N ARG A 116 -15.64 -8.90 -7.94
CA ARG A 116 -16.96 -8.54 -8.50
C ARG A 116 -17.82 -9.77 -8.80
N GLN A 117 -17.24 -10.86 -9.31
CA GLN A 117 -17.97 -12.12 -9.50
C GLN A 117 -18.43 -12.74 -8.18
N ARG A 118 -17.71 -12.51 -7.07
CA ARG A 118 -18.11 -12.96 -5.74
C ARG A 118 -19.22 -12.11 -5.10
N CYS A 119 -19.38 -10.87 -5.56
CA CYS A 119 -20.41 -9.93 -5.10
C CYS A 119 -21.59 -9.79 -6.08
N GLN A 120 -21.90 -10.83 -6.86
CA GLN A 120 -23.22 -10.89 -7.49
C GLN A 120 -24.21 -11.37 -6.43
N PRO A 121 -25.26 -10.61 -6.11
CA PRO A 121 -26.33 -11.13 -5.27
C PRO A 121 -26.94 -12.31 -6.02
N ASP A 122 -27.06 -13.46 -5.36
CA ASP A 122 -27.82 -14.54 -5.95
C ASP A 122 -29.30 -14.10 -5.96
N GLU A 123 -29.93 -14.10 -7.14
CA GLU A 123 -31.36 -13.76 -7.26
C GLU A 123 -32.29 -14.74 -6.52
N ASN A 124 -31.74 -15.75 -5.83
CA ASN A 124 -32.48 -16.81 -5.14
C ASN A 124 -32.37 -16.84 -3.60
N SER A 125 -31.59 -15.98 -2.92
CA SER A 125 -31.52 -16.05 -1.43
C SER A 125 -32.68 -15.41 -0.68
N GLY A 126 -33.73 -14.97 -1.37
CA GLY A 126 -34.93 -14.39 -0.76
C GLY A 126 -35.82 -15.34 0.06
N ARG A 127 -35.49 -16.64 0.23
CA ARG A 127 -36.38 -17.60 0.90
C ARG A 127 -35.85 -18.34 2.13
N HIS A 128 -34.63 -18.09 2.62
CA HIS A 128 -34.08 -18.82 3.78
C HIS A 128 -33.49 -17.93 4.89
N ALA A 129 -34.03 -16.73 5.09
CA ALA A 129 -33.64 -15.87 6.20
C ALA A 129 -34.48 -16.12 7.46
N LYS A 130 -34.43 -17.33 8.04
CA LYS A 130 -34.77 -17.56 9.46
C LYS A 130 -33.96 -18.76 9.95
N ARG A 131 -33.04 -18.51 10.88
CA ARG A 131 -32.14 -19.45 11.61
C ARG A 131 -30.71 -19.55 11.08
N SER A 132 -29.90 -18.53 11.35
CA SER A 132 -28.58 -18.70 11.97
C SER A 132 -27.96 -17.32 12.15
N GLY A 133 -27.39 -17.06 13.34
CA GLY A 133 -26.83 -15.77 13.73
C GLY A 133 -25.47 -15.47 13.09
N HIS A 134 -25.40 -15.47 11.75
CA HIS A 134 -24.20 -15.02 11.04
C HIS A 134 -24.33 -13.56 10.63
N ILE A 135 -23.49 -12.73 11.24
CA ILE A 135 -23.31 -11.32 10.92
C ILE A 135 -22.62 -11.27 9.55
N HIS A 136 -23.38 -10.99 8.50
CA HIS A 136 -22.82 -10.72 7.18
C HIS A 136 -22.16 -9.33 7.23
N LEU A 137 -20.82 -9.30 7.23
CA LEU A 137 -20.05 -8.06 7.15
C LEU A 137 -20.26 -7.48 5.74
N ALA A 138 -21.22 -6.56 5.61
CA ALA A 138 -21.49 -5.85 4.38
C ALA A 138 -20.23 -5.12 3.91
N CYS A 139 -19.85 -5.32 2.64
CA CYS A 139 -18.79 -4.59 1.99
C CYS A 139 -19.09 -3.08 2.08
N TYR A 140 -18.25 -2.37 2.85
CA TYR A 140 -18.34 -0.92 3.00
C TYR A 140 -17.99 -0.25 1.65
N HIS A 141 -19.00 0.08 0.88
CA HIS A 141 -18.86 0.99 -0.26
C HIS A 141 -18.84 2.41 0.31
N ASN A 142 -17.77 3.18 0.05
CA ASN A 142 -17.68 4.59 0.42
C ASN A 142 -18.01 5.44 -0.82
N PRO A 143 -19.24 5.97 -0.98
CA PRO A 143 -19.65 6.72 -2.16
C PRO A 143 -19.51 8.22 -1.94
N HIS A 144 -18.31 8.72 -1.57
CA HIS A 144 -18.09 10.16 -1.55
C HIS A 144 -16.71 10.51 -2.11
N VAL A 145 -16.60 10.48 -3.44
CA VAL A 145 -15.68 11.32 -4.20
C VAL A 145 -16.56 12.29 -5.00
N VAL A 146 -17.00 13.36 -4.33
CA VAL A 146 -17.57 14.52 -5.01
C VAL A 146 -16.40 15.40 -5.41
N HIS A 147 -16.13 15.46 -6.71
CA HIS A 147 -15.24 16.45 -7.29
C HIS A 147 -15.74 17.85 -6.98
N ARG A 148 -14.85 18.69 -6.43
CA ARG A 148 -14.83 20.14 -6.66
C ARG A 148 -13.39 20.57 -6.84
#